data_AF-A0A9C8XFJ8-F1
#
_entry.id   AF-A0A9C8XFJ8-F1
#
_cell.length_a   1.000
_cell.length_b   1.000
_cell.length_c   1.000
_cell.angle_alpha   90.00
_cell.angle_beta   90.00
_cell.angle_gamma   90.00
#
_symmetry.space_group_name_H-M   'P 1'
#
loop_
_entity.id
_entity.type
_entity.pdbx_description
1 polymer ?
#
loop_
_entity_poly.entity_id
_entity_poly.type
_entity_poly.pdbx_seq_one_letter_code
_entity_poly.pdbx_strand_id
1 'polypeptide(L)'
;MKINYSIFLLLLLLTGCATQSVPAASVYTLSAPQQAMAAFANKEQQAVLRLAPVNAARVYHSTDLLYSDAPHARNSYAYSRWSDAPVVLLQTL
;
A
#
# COMPACT_ATOMS: atom_id res chain seq x y z
N MET A 1 -34.52 -38.86 -14.05
CA MET A 1 -33.89 -37.59 -13.64
C MET A 1 -33.00 -37.13 -14.78
N LYS A 2 -33.42 -36.13 -15.58
CA LYS A 2 -32.64 -35.66 -16.74
C LYS A 2 -31.56 -34.70 -16.23
N ILE A 3 -30.29 -35.10 -16.35
CA ILE A 3 -29.16 -34.24 -16.03
C ILE A 3 -29.04 -33.18 -17.12
N ASN A 4 -29.18 -31.91 -16.73
CA ASN A 4 -29.04 -30.77 -17.63
C ASN A 4 -27.54 -30.51 -17.84
N TYR A 5 -26.99 -31.02 -18.95
CA TYR A 5 -25.57 -30.89 -19.32
C TYR A 5 -25.04 -29.45 -19.30
N SER A 6 -25.91 -28.45 -19.51
CA SER A 6 -25.55 -27.03 -19.43
C SER A 6 -25.07 -26.60 -18.03
N ILE A 7 -25.68 -27.12 -16.96
CA ILE A 7 -25.27 -26.82 -15.57
C ILE A 7 -23.91 -27.46 -15.28
N PHE A 8 -23.69 -28.67 -15.79
CA PHE A 8 -22.44 -29.39 -15.60
C PHE A 8 -21.26 -28.67 -16.29
N LEU A 9 -21.49 -28.14 -17.48
CA LEU A 9 -20.51 -27.32 -18.21
C LEU A 9 -20.19 -26.03 -17.44
N LEU A 10 -21.19 -25.34 -16.90
CA LEU A 10 -20.99 -24.13 -16.11
C LEU A 10 -20.11 -24.40 -14.87
N LEU A 11 -20.36 -25.50 -14.16
CA LEU A 11 -19.58 -25.90 -12.98
C LEU A 11 -18.12 -26.22 -13.31
N LEU A 12 -17.85 -26.83 -14.46
CA LEU A 12 -16.49 -27.10 -14.96
C LEU A 12 -15.71 -25.82 -15.30
N LEU A 13 -16.37 -24.78 -15.81
CA LEU A 13 -15.72 -23.49 -16.06
C LEU A 13 -15.40 -22.74 -14.76
N LEU A 14 -16.22 -22.89 -13.71
CA LEU A 14 -16.01 -22.21 -12.42
C LEU A 14 -14.83 -22.80 -11.61
N THR A 15 -14.57 -24.10 -11.71
CA THR A 15 -13.46 -24.75 -10.97
C THR A 15 -12.08 -24.36 -11.47
N GLY A 16 -11.96 -23.88 -12.72
CA GLY A 16 -10.68 -23.43 -13.30
C GLY A 16 -10.12 -22.15 -12.67
N CYS A 17 -10.97 -21.30 -12.07
CA CYS A 17 -10.50 -20.09 -11.36
C CYS A 17 -10.04 -20.39 -9.92
N ALA A 18 -10.51 -21.47 -9.30
CA ALA A 18 -10.22 -21.79 -7.90
C ALA A 18 -8.81 -22.35 -7.67
N THR A 19 -8.13 -22.82 -8.72
CA THR A 19 -6.79 -23.41 -8.65
C THR A 19 -5.65 -22.41 -8.84
N GLN A 20 -5.97 -21.13 -9.06
CA GLN A 20 -4.94 -20.11 -9.24
C GLN A 20 -4.34 -19.70 -7.90
N SER A 21 -3.07 -20.04 -7.72
CA SER A 21 -2.23 -19.55 -6.63
C SER A 21 -2.10 -18.02 -6.74
N VAL A 22 -2.73 -17.30 -5.81
CA VAL A 22 -2.56 -15.85 -5.69
C VAL A 22 -1.27 -15.60 -4.90
N PRO A 23 -0.29 -14.87 -5.46
CA PRO A 23 0.94 -14.60 -4.73
C PRO A 23 0.65 -13.78 -3.47
N ALA A 24 1.41 -14.05 -2.40
CA ALA A 24 1.33 -13.27 -1.18
C ALA A 24 1.72 -11.81 -1.48
N ALA A 25 0.95 -10.85 -0.98
CA ALA A 25 1.24 -9.44 -1.17
C ALA A 25 2.48 -9.02 -0.35
N SER A 26 3.44 -8.35 -0.98
CA SER A 26 4.56 -7.72 -0.29
C SER A 26 4.10 -6.46 0.44
N VAL A 27 4.57 -6.30 1.68
CA VAL A 27 4.25 -5.15 2.53
C VAL A 27 5.50 -4.33 2.76
N TYR A 28 5.42 -3.03 2.49
CA TYR A 28 6.54 -2.09 2.58
C TYR A 28 6.30 -1.04 3.67
N THR A 29 7.37 -0.57 4.29
CA THR A 29 7.33 0.54 5.26
C THR A 29 8.49 1.50 4.98
N LEU A 30 8.45 2.69 5.58
CA LEU A 30 9.54 3.66 5.51
C LEU A 30 10.43 3.50 6.75
N SER A 31 11.75 3.48 6.53
CA SER A 31 12.75 3.50 7.60
C SER A 31 13.52 4.81 7.56
N ALA A 32 13.55 5.53 8.68
CA ALA A 32 14.35 6.75 8.82
C ALA A 32 15.83 6.37 9.06
N PRO A 33 16.79 6.94 8.32
CA PRO A 33 18.21 6.72 8.60
C PRO A 33 18.62 7.43 9.90
N GLN A 34 18.99 6.65 10.92
CA GLN A 34 19.40 7.12 12.25
C GLN A 34 20.56 8.15 12.25
N GLN A 35 21.35 8.19 11.18
CA GLN A 35 22.66 8.87 11.13
C GLN A 35 22.56 10.40 11.03
N ALA A 36 21.41 10.96 10.66
CA ALA A 36 21.26 12.42 10.52
C ALA A 36 21.13 13.17 11.87
N MET A 37 20.78 12.48 12.96
CA MET A 37 20.56 13.13 14.27
C MET A 37 21.85 13.53 15.01
N ALA A 38 22.99 12.92 14.69
CA ALA A 38 24.25 13.21 15.40
C ALA A 38 24.88 14.56 14.98
N ALA A 39 24.52 15.11 13.82
CA ALA A 39 25.15 16.31 13.26
C ALA A 39 24.67 17.63 13.88
N PHE A 40 23.57 17.62 14.65
CA PHE A 40 22.95 18.85 15.21
C PHE A 40 23.07 18.97 16.74
N ALA A 41 23.88 18.12 17.39
CA ALA A 41 24.02 18.06 18.85
C ALA A 41 24.77 19.27 19.49
N ASN A 42 24.81 20.44 18.84
CA ASN A 42 25.54 21.60 19.35
C ASN A 42 24.78 22.92 19.18
N LYS A 43 23.68 23.07 19.93
CA LYS A 43 23.31 24.29 20.64
C LYS A 43 22.03 24.04 21.45
N GLU A 44 22.12 24.23 22.76
CA GLU A 44 20.97 24.27 23.65
C GLU A 44 20.06 25.44 23.28
N GLN A 45 19.13 25.21 22.37
CA GLN A 45 17.95 26.04 22.21
C GLN A 45 16.76 25.11 22.27
N GLN A 46 16.12 25.10 23.44
CA GLN A 46 14.90 24.34 23.72
C GLN A 46 13.73 24.98 22.95
N ALA A 47 13.73 24.80 21.64
CA ALA A 47 12.62 25.15 20.77
C ALA A 47 11.81 23.89 20.51
N VAL A 48 10.51 23.92 20.87
CA VAL A 48 9.59 22.83 20.55
C VAL A 48 9.03 23.09 19.16
N LEU A 49 9.38 22.24 18.20
CA LEU A 49 8.77 22.22 16.88
C LEU A 49 7.57 21.27 16.90
N ARG A 50 6.36 21.81 16.71
CA ARG A 50 5.14 21.00 16.49
C ARG A 50 4.89 20.87 15.01
N LEU A 51 4.80 19.63 14.52
CA LEU A 51 4.42 19.36 13.14
C LEU A 51 2.90 19.27 13.02
N ALA A 52 2.35 19.91 11.99
CA ALA A 52 0.94 19.75 11.64
C ALA A 52 0.70 18.37 10.98
N PRO A 53 -0.54 17.85 11.00
CA PRO A 53 -0.87 16.64 10.26
C PRO A 53 -0.57 16.77 8.76
N VAL A 54 -0.16 15.67 8.13
CA VAL A 54 0.13 15.65 6.69
C VAL A 54 -1.18 15.83 5.92
N ASN A 55 -1.29 16.92 5.17
CA ASN A 55 -2.43 17.17 4.30
C ASN A 55 -2.13 16.63 2.88
N ALA A 56 -2.85 15.58 2.50
CA ALA A 56 -2.68 14.94 1.19
C ALA A 56 -4.04 14.52 0.60
N ALA A 57 -4.08 14.33 -0.71
CA ALA A 57 -5.25 13.81 -1.42
C ALA A 57 -5.70 12.48 -0.80
N ARG A 58 -7.03 12.22 -0.79
CA ARG A 58 -7.68 11.06 -0.16
C ARG A 58 -7.00 9.71 -0.46
N VAL A 59 -6.49 9.57 -1.67
CA VAL A 59 -5.85 8.36 -2.18
C VAL A 59 -4.50 8.06 -1.50
N TYR A 60 -3.93 8.98 -0.72
CA TYR A 60 -2.78 8.73 0.16
C TYR A 60 -3.17 8.38 1.61
N HIS A 61 -4.46 8.26 1.89
CA HIS A 61 -5.00 7.80 3.19
C HIS A 61 -5.31 6.29 3.18
N SER A 62 -5.07 5.58 2.07
CA SER A 62 -5.13 4.11 2.01
C SER A 62 -3.74 3.49 2.07
N THR A 63 -3.69 2.17 2.27
CA THR A 63 -2.44 1.38 2.23
C THR A 63 -2.01 1.00 0.82
N ASP A 64 -2.74 1.44 -0.21
CA ASP A 64 -2.42 1.09 -1.59
C ASP A 64 -1.09 1.72 -2.00
N LEU A 65 -0.23 0.92 -2.62
CA LEU A 65 0.98 1.43 -3.27
C LEU A 65 0.61 1.79 -4.71
N LEU A 66 0.94 3.03 -5.09
CA LEU A 66 0.40 3.66 -6.30
C LEU A 66 1.52 3.96 -7.28
N TYR A 67 1.25 3.77 -8.57
CA TYR A 67 2.14 4.12 -9.66
C TYR A 67 1.41 4.86 -10.76
N SER A 68 2.19 5.47 -11.65
CA SER A 68 1.71 6.19 -12.82
C SER A 68 2.61 5.83 -14.00
N ASP A 69 2.01 5.37 -15.09
CA ASP A 69 2.65 5.00 -16.35
C ASP A 69 2.33 5.98 -17.49
N ALA A 70 1.34 6.86 -17.28
CA ALA A 70 0.96 7.92 -18.19
C ALA A 70 0.49 9.17 -17.42
N PRO A 71 0.56 10.37 -18.04
CA PRO A 71 -0.01 11.57 -17.43
C PRO A 71 -1.46 11.36 -17.00
N HIS A 72 -1.78 11.72 -15.76
CA HIS A 72 -3.11 11.56 -15.14
C HIS A 72 -3.56 10.12 -14.86
N ALA A 73 -2.79 9.10 -15.26
CA ALA A 73 -3.06 7.73 -14.87
C ALA A 73 -2.57 7.48 -13.44
N ARG A 74 -3.38 6.79 -12.64
CA ARG A 74 -3.04 6.41 -11.28
C ARG A 74 -3.57 5.02 -10.99
N ASN A 75 -2.65 4.09 -10.86
CA ASN A 75 -2.92 2.67 -10.71
C ASN A 75 -2.40 2.20 -9.35
N SER A 76 -2.92 1.07 -8.85
CA SER A 76 -2.44 0.40 -7.65
C SER A 76 -1.79 -0.94 -7.99
N TYR A 77 -0.81 -1.35 -7.20
CA TYR A 77 -0.23 -2.70 -7.32
C TYR A 77 -1.16 -3.74 -6.70
N ALA A 78 -1.39 -4.86 -7.41
CA ALA A 78 -2.23 -5.95 -6.90
C ALA A 78 -1.59 -6.69 -5.71
N TYR A 79 -0.26 -6.78 -5.68
CA TYR A 79 0.50 -7.60 -4.73
C TYR A 79 1.56 -6.80 -3.97
N SER A 80 1.43 -5.47 -3.91
CA SER A 80 2.34 -4.61 -3.16
C SER A 80 1.54 -3.52 -2.46
N ARG A 81 1.78 -3.34 -1.17
CA ARG A 81 1.07 -2.37 -0.33
C ARG A 81 1.97 -1.78 0.74
N TRP A 82 1.58 -0.63 1.27
CA TRP A 82 2.17 -0.07 2.47
C TRP A 82 1.70 -0.81 3.71
N SER A 83 2.53 -0.81 4.76
CA SER A 83 2.17 -1.32 6.09
C SER A 83 1.12 -0.44 6.77
N ASP A 84 1.09 0.85 6.44
CA ASP A 84 0.09 1.83 6.90
C ASP A 84 -0.12 2.91 5.83
N ALA A 85 -1.10 3.79 6.00
CA ALA A 85 -1.33 4.89 5.07
C ALA A 85 -0.10 5.80 4.96
N PRO A 86 0.32 6.23 3.75
CA PRO A 86 1.47 7.12 3.56
C PRO A 86 1.44 8.38 4.43
N VAL A 87 0.26 8.97 4.65
CA VAL A 87 0.09 10.13 5.54
C VAL A 87 0.48 9.86 6.98
N VAL A 88 0.29 8.63 7.47
CA VAL A 88 0.69 8.19 8.82
C VAL A 88 2.18 7.87 8.85
N LEU A 89 2.68 7.13 7.85
CA LEU A 89 4.09 6.76 7.76
C LEU A 89 5.01 7.99 7.77
N LEU A 90 4.61 9.06 7.07
CA LEU A 90 5.36 10.32 7.03
C LEU A 90 5.35 11.10 8.35
N GLN A 91 4.40 10.85 9.25
CA GLN A 91 4.36 11.48 10.57
C GLN A 91 5.27 10.79 11.58
N THR A 92 5.68 9.55 11.29
CA THR A 92 6.49 8.71 12.18
C THR A 92 7.97 8.70 11.84
N LEU A 93 8.39 9.42 10.81
CA LEU A 93 9.80 9.59 10.41
C LEU A 93 10.50 10.68 11.21
#